data_AF-A0A315CXB8-F1
#
_entry.id   AF-A0A315CXB8-F1
#
_cell.length_a   1.000
_cell.length_b   1.000
_cell.length_c   1.000
_cell.angle_alpha   90.00
_cell.angle_beta   90.00
_cell.angle_gamma   90.00
#
_symmetry.space_group_name_H-M   'P 1'
#
loop_
_entity.id
_entity.type
_entity.pdbx_description
1 polymer ?
#
loop_
_entity_poly.entity_id
_entity_poly.type
_entity_poly.pdbx_seq_one_letter_code
_entity_poly.pdbx_strand_id
1 'polypeptide(L)'
;MIDKAISPASIQSMLQTLRSHQAEASGKTAGMPGATELAGSAGGVQKTGFSDLVSGALGQVNDLQVQSAEMRAAFDRGENIALTDVVLGMQKSSLAFEATLQVRNKVLKAYEEILNMPV
;
A
#
# COMPACT_ATOMS: atom_id res chain seq x y z
N MET A 1 -47.23 1.59 -13.97
CA MET A 1 -46.47 0.50 -13.31
C MET A 1 -44.97 0.83 -13.27
N ILE A 2 -44.51 1.89 -12.58
CA ILE A 2 -43.09 2.11 -12.22
C ILE A 2 -43.06 3.04 -10.98
N ASP A 3 -43.57 2.62 -9.82
CA ASP A 3 -43.46 3.48 -8.61
C ASP A 3 -43.31 2.72 -7.28
N LYS A 4 -42.92 1.44 -7.31
CA LYS A 4 -42.81 0.61 -6.09
C LYS A 4 -41.37 0.23 -5.71
N ALA A 5 -40.37 0.93 -6.25
CA ALA A 5 -38.95 0.61 -6.01
C ALA A 5 -38.28 1.50 -4.94
N ILE A 6 -38.99 2.45 -4.34
CA ILE A 6 -38.45 3.31 -3.26
C ILE A 6 -39.37 3.17 -2.05
N SER A 7 -39.32 2.00 -1.40
CA SER A 7 -40.08 1.76 -0.16
C SER A 7 -39.21 2.06 1.07
N PRO A 8 -39.71 2.79 2.09
CA PRO A 8 -38.98 3.01 3.34
C PRO A 8 -38.62 1.70 4.08
N ALA A 9 -39.38 0.63 3.81
CA ALA A 9 -39.14 -0.70 4.34
C ALA A 9 -37.84 -1.36 3.83
N SER A 10 -37.40 -1.09 2.59
CA SER A 10 -36.15 -1.65 2.06
C SER A 10 -34.91 -0.93 2.61
N ILE A 11 -35.03 0.36 2.91
CA ILE A 11 -33.97 1.13 3.60
C ILE A 11 -33.82 0.64 5.05
N GLN A 12 -34.92 0.35 5.72
CA GLN A 12 -34.90 -0.22 7.07
C GLN A 12 -34.30 -1.63 7.10
N SER A 13 -34.61 -2.47 6.09
CA SER A 13 -33.98 -3.77 5.91
C SER A 13 -32.45 -3.66 5.69
N MET A 14 -32.01 -2.78 4.79
CA MET A 14 -30.57 -2.58 4.55
C MET A 14 -29.84 -1.97 5.75
N LEU A 15 -30.47 -1.05 6.50
CA LEU A 15 -29.92 -0.52 7.75
C LEU A 15 -29.84 -1.59 8.85
N GLN A 16 -30.79 -2.52 8.89
CA GLN A 16 -30.75 -3.66 9.80
C GLN A 16 -29.58 -4.60 9.45
N THR A 17 -29.39 -4.90 8.16
CA THR A 17 -28.26 -5.71 7.67
C THR A 17 -26.90 -5.04 7.92
N LEU A 18 -26.80 -3.72 7.73
CA LEU A 18 -25.58 -2.98 8.04
C LEU A 18 -25.28 -2.99 9.55
N ARG A 19 -26.32 -2.95 10.40
CA ARG A 19 -26.15 -2.96 11.86
C ARG A 19 -25.73 -4.33 12.38
N SER A 20 -26.23 -5.43 11.82
CA SER A 20 -25.76 -6.78 12.18
C SER A 20 -24.30 -7.01 11.77
N HIS A 21 -23.92 -6.55 10.57
CA HIS A 21 -22.55 -6.70 10.08
C HIS A 21 -21.52 -5.84 10.85
N GLN A 22 -21.95 -4.68 11.38
CA GLN A 22 -21.12 -3.86 12.28
C GLN A 22 -20.91 -4.50 13.66
N ALA A 23 -21.89 -5.26 14.16
CA ALA A 23 -21.75 -6.00 15.42
C ALA A 23 -20.77 -7.18 15.28
N GLU A 24 -20.75 -7.85 14.13
CA GLU A 24 -19.79 -8.92 13.83
C GLU A 24 -18.36 -8.38 13.65
N ALA A 25 -18.20 -7.19 13.07
CA ALA A 25 -16.89 -6.54 12.91
C ALA A 25 -16.32 -5.99 14.23
N SER A 26 -17.17 -5.54 15.16
CA SER A 26 -16.75 -5.02 16.46
C SER A 26 -16.47 -6.11 17.50
N GLY A 27 -17.05 -7.30 17.37
CA GLY A 27 -16.75 -8.46 18.22
C GLY A 27 -15.43 -9.18 17.91
N LYS A 28 -14.86 -8.98 16.71
CA LYS A 28 -13.66 -9.71 16.23
C LYS A 28 -12.34 -8.96 16.44
N THR A 29 -12.37 -7.74 16.98
CA THR A 29 -11.17 -6.96 17.34
C THR A 29 -10.80 -7.06 18.82
N ALA A 30 -11.65 -7.64 19.66
CA ALA A 30 -11.41 -7.81 21.11
C ALA A 30 -10.79 -9.17 21.51
N GLY A 31 -10.47 -10.03 20.54
CA GLY A 31 -10.05 -11.42 20.78
C GLY A 31 -8.90 -11.91 19.90
N MET A 32 -8.00 -11.02 19.46
CA MET A 32 -6.75 -11.43 18.80
C MET A 32 -5.63 -11.50 19.86
N PRO A 33 -5.29 -12.69 20.41
CA PRO A 33 -4.03 -12.86 21.12
C PRO A 33 -2.90 -12.69 20.10
N GLY A 34 -2.24 -11.53 20.14
CA GLY A 34 -1.20 -11.14 19.19
C GLY A 34 -1.11 -9.63 18.91
N ALA A 35 -2.13 -8.84 19.25
CA ALA A 35 -2.08 -7.38 19.11
C ALA A 35 -1.40 -6.68 20.30
N THR A 36 -1.26 -7.36 21.46
CA THR A 36 -0.68 -6.77 22.68
C THR A 36 0.83 -6.95 22.78
N GLU A 37 1.46 -7.76 21.92
CA GLU A 37 2.92 -7.96 21.92
C GLU A 37 3.67 -6.96 21.03
N LEU A 38 2.95 -6.16 20.24
CA LEU A 38 3.53 -5.08 19.43
C LEU A 38 3.63 -3.74 20.19
N ALA A 39 3.07 -3.65 21.40
CA ALA A 39 3.15 -2.46 22.25
C ALA A 39 4.39 -2.44 23.17
N GLY A 40 5.22 -3.49 23.14
CA GLY A 40 6.40 -3.66 24.01
C GLY A 40 7.75 -3.25 23.42
N SER A 41 7.82 -2.82 22.16
CA SER A 41 9.07 -2.36 21.54
C SER A 41 8.99 -0.88 21.17
N ALA A 42 8.77 -0.02 22.18
CA ALA A 42 9.21 1.36 22.14
C ALA A 42 10.73 1.46 22.36
N GLY A 43 11.50 0.62 21.65
CA GLY A 43 12.92 0.83 21.44
C GLY A 43 13.04 2.01 20.48
N GLY A 44 13.67 3.09 20.94
CA GLY A 44 13.64 4.41 20.31
C GLY A 44 13.59 4.34 18.78
N VAL A 45 12.56 4.97 18.22
CA VAL A 45 12.52 5.31 16.80
C VAL A 45 13.77 6.12 16.54
N GLN A 46 14.82 5.44 16.08
CA GLN A 46 15.95 6.07 15.44
C GLN A 46 15.31 6.96 14.39
N LYS A 47 15.56 8.25 14.50
CA LYS A 47 15.05 9.25 13.57
C LYS A 47 15.79 9.01 12.27
N THR A 48 15.45 7.92 11.56
CA THR A 48 16.00 7.56 10.27
C THR A 48 15.83 8.79 9.41
N GLY A 49 16.96 9.38 9.00
CA GLY A 49 16.92 10.64 8.28
C GLY A 49 16.09 10.45 7.03
N PHE A 50 15.37 11.49 6.61
CA PHE A 50 14.67 11.46 5.32
C PHE A 50 15.61 11.00 4.18
N SER A 51 16.88 11.41 4.24
CA SER A 51 17.96 10.96 3.34
C SER A 51 18.21 9.44 3.40
N ASP A 52 18.17 8.83 4.59
CA ASP A 52 18.37 7.38 4.76
C ASP A 52 17.15 6.61 4.22
N LEU A 53 15.94 7.14 4.38
CA LEU A 53 14.73 6.57 3.80
C LEU A 53 14.74 6.64 2.27
N VAL A 54 15.14 7.79 1.70
CA VAL A 54 15.26 7.94 0.25
C VAL A 54 16.36 7.04 -0.31
N SER A 55 17.50 6.95 0.38
CA SER A 55 18.60 6.06 -0.02
C SER A 55 18.21 4.59 0.07
N GLY A 56 17.48 4.20 1.12
CA GLY A 56 16.92 2.85 1.26
C GLY A 56 15.89 2.53 0.18
N ALA A 57 15.01 3.48 -0.17
CA ALA A 57 14.04 3.32 -1.24
C ALA A 57 14.72 3.18 -2.61
N LEU A 58 15.79 3.95 -2.88
CA LEU A 58 16.61 3.81 -4.10
C LEU A 58 17.28 2.44 -4.17
N GLY A 59 17.80 1.93 -3.05
CA GLY A 59 18.34 0.57 -2.96
C GLY A 59 17.28 -0.49 -3.28
N GLN A 60 16.10 -0.38 -2.68
CA GLN A 60 14.99 -1.31 -2.96
C GLN A 60 14.56 -1.31 -4.42
N VAL A 61 14.55 -0.15 -5.10
CA VAL A 61 14.24 -0.08 -6.54
C VAL A 61 15.32 -0.78 -7.37
N ASN A 62 16.59 -0.63 -7.00
CA ASN A 62 17.69 -1.33 -7.67
C ASN A 62 17.55 -2.84 -7.53
N ASP A 63 17.26 -3.32 -6.31
CA ASP A 63 17.05 -4.75 -6.04
C ASP A 63 15.87 -5.29 -6.86
N LEU A 64 14.76 -4.55 -6.92
CA LEU A 64 13.59 -4.95 -7.71
C LEU A 64 13.91 -5.02 -9.22
N GLN A 65 14.76 -4.12 -9.70
CA GLN A 65 15.18 -4.08 -11.10
C GLN A 65 16.08 -5.28 -11.45
N VAL A 66 17.03 -5.63 -10.57
CA VAL A 66 17.90 -6.81 -10.71
C VAL A 66 17.07 -8.09 -10.68
N GLN A 67 16.17 -8.22 -9.70
CA GLN A 67 15.30 -9.39 -9.56
C GLN A 67 14.37 -9.55 -10.78
N SER A 68 13.87 -8.44 -11.33
CA SER A 68 13.06 -8.47 -12.56
C SER A 68 13.85 -8.88 -13.79
N ALA A 69 15.13 -8.52 -13.89
CA ALA A 69 16.01 -8.95 -14.97
C ALA A 69 16.31 -10.46 -14.85
N GLU A 70 16.52 -10.94 -13.63
CA GLU A 70 16.75 -12.36 -13.34
C GLU A 70 15.52 -13.21 -13.66
N MET A 71 14.32 -12.76 -13.26
CA MET A 71 13.06 -13.43 -13.59
C MET A 71 12.78 -13.46 -15.09
N ARG A 72 13.13 -12.40 -15.84
CA ARG A 72 13.05 -12.41 -17.31
C ARG A 72 14.00 -13.42 -17.92
N ALA A 73 15.25 -13.43 -17.47
CA ALA A 73 16.23 -14.40 -17.95
C ALA A 73 15.82 -15.84 -17.61
N ALA A 74 15.19 -16.07 -16.45
CA ALA A 74 14.62 -17.36 -16.06
C ALA A 74 13.47 -17.80 -16.96
N PHE A 75 12.58 -16.87 -17.30
CA PHE A 75 11.48 -17.11 -18.23
C PHE A 75 11.99 -17.42 -19.66
N ASP A 76 12.95 -16.66 -20.17
CA ASP A 76 13.54 -16.88 -21.50
C ASP A 76 14.28 -18.22 -21.60
N ARG A 77 14.78 -18.74 -20.48
CA ARG A 77 15.38 -20.09 -20.36
C ARG A 77 14.35 -21.22 -20.25
N GLY A 78 13.06 -20.91 -20.16
CA GLY A 78 11.97 -21.89 -20.06
C GLY A 78 11.75 -22.45 -18.65
N GLU A 79 12.16 -21.73 -17.59
CA GLU A 79 11.77 -22.08 -16.21
C GLU A 79 10.24 -21.94 -16.02
N ASN A 80 9.63 -22.77 -15.16
CA ASN A 80 8.18 -22.81 -14.87
C ASN A 80 7.70 -21.57 -14.11
N ILE A 81 7.80 -20.38 -14.71
CA ILE A 81 7.24 -19.14 -14.20
C ILE A 81 5.92 -18.90 -14.91
N ALA A 82 4.82 -18.78 -14.16
CA ALA A 82 3.53 -18.49 -14.74
C ALA A 82 3.54 -17.11 -15.40
N LEU A 83 3.07 -17.01 -16.65
CA LEU A 83 2.96 -15.75 -17.38
C LEU A 83 2.21 -14.66 -16.58
N THR A 84 1.26 -15.07 -15.74
CA THR A 84 0.54 -14.19 -14.81
C THR A 84 1.45 -13.50 -13.80
N ASP A 85 2.47 -14.19 -13.29
CA ASP A 85 3.40 -13.63 -12.31
C ASP A 85 4.34 -12.63 -12.97
N VAL A 86 4.75 -12.88 -14.22
CA VAL A 86 5.55 -11.94 -15.02
C VAL A 86 4.77 -10.65 -15.27
N VAL A 87 3.51 -10.75 -15.71
CA VAL A 87 2.67 -9.57 -15.98
C VAL A 87 2.36 -8.82 -14.69
N LEU A 88 2.09 -9.52 -13.59
CA LEU A 88 1.85 -8.89 -12.29
C LEU A 88 3.11 -8.18 -11.77
N GLY A 89 4.29 -8.78 -11.94
CA GLY A 89 5.59 -8.17 -11.64
C GLY A 89 5.82 -6.90 -12.43
N MET A 90 5.51 -6.90 -13.73
CA MET A 90 5.60 -5.71 -14.58
C MET A 90 4.65 -4.59 -14.13
N GLN A 91 3.40 -4.91 -13.78
CA GLN A 91 2.43 -3.92 -13.28
C GLN A 91 2.88 -3.32 -11.94
N LYS A 92 3.35 -4.16 -11.01
CA LYS A 92 3.91 -3.70 -9.72
C LYS A 92 5.11 -2.77 -9.93
N SER A 93 6.01 -3.13 -10.84
CA SER A 93 7.20 -2.31 -11.15
C SER A 93 6.81 -0.95 -11.74
N SER A 94 5.85 -0.92 -12.66
CA SER A 94 5.37 0.33 -13.26
C SER A 94 4.75 1.26 -12.21
N LEU A 95 3.92 0.70 -11.31
CA LEU A 95 3.28 1.47 -10.24
C LEU A 95 4.31 2.00 -9.22
N ALA A 96 5.28 1.17 -8.84
CA ALA A 96 6.35 1.56 -7.92
C ALA A 96 7.24 2.68 -8.51
N PHE A 97 7.53 2.61 -9.82
CA PHE A 97 8.28 3.66 -10.52
C PHE A 97 7.53 4.99 -10.53
N GLU A 98 6.23 4.98 -10.84
CA GLU A 98 5.40 6.19 -10.81
C GLU A 98 5.33 6.79 -9.41
N ALA A 99 5.14 5.97 -8.38
CA ALA A 99 5.19 6.42 -6.98
C ALA A 99 6.54 7.07 -6.63
N THR A 100 7.65 6.51 -7.11
CA THR A 100 9.00 7.07 -6.88
C THR A 100 9.16 8.44 -7.54
N LEU A 101 8.64 8.63 -8.75
CA LEU A 101 8.62 9.94 -9.42
C LEU A 101 7.81 10.96 -8.63
N GLN A 102 6.66 10.58 -8.08
CA GLN A 102 5.85 11.47 -7.26
C GLN A 102 6.58 11.87 -5.96
N VAL A 103 7.22 10.92 -5.30
CA VAL A 103 8.05 11.19 -4.12
C VAL A 103 9.17 12.16 -4.49
N ARG A 104 9.95 11.89 -5.54
CA ARG A 104 11.02 12.77 -6.03
C ARG A 104 10.53 14.20 -6.23
N ASN A 105 9.41 14.37 -6.94
CA ASN A 105 8.85 15.68 -7.22
C ASN A 105 8.40 16.41 -5.95
N LYS A 106 7.85 15.68 -4.96
CA LYS A 106 7.51 16.24 -3.65
C LYS A 106 8.73 16.66 -2.84
N VAL A 107 9.82 15.89 -2.91
CA VAL A 107 11.10 16.26 -2.26
C VAL A 107 11.65 17.55 -2.84
N LEU A 108 11.68 17.66 -4.17
CA LEU A 108 12.19 18.85 -4.86
C LEU A 108 11.38 20.09 -4.49
N LYS A 109 10.04 19.97 -4.48
CA LYS A 109 9.16 21.06 -4.03
C LYS A 109 9.42 21.46 -2.58
N ALA A 110 9.56 20.50 -1.67
CA ALA A 110 9.84 20.80 -0.26
C ALA A 110 11.21 21.50 -0.09
N TYR A 111 12.20 21.14 -0.89
CA TYR A 111 13.49 21.82 -0.91
C TYR A 111 13.36 23.26 -1.45
N GLU A 112 12.66 23.45 -2.57
CA GLU A 112 12.37 24.77 -3.14
C GLU A 112 11.59 25.66 -2.15
N GLU A 113 10.64 25.09 -1.41
CA GLU A 113 9.83 25.80 -0.40
C GLU A 113 10.68 26.28 0.78
N ILE A 114 11.61 25.45 1.27
CA ILE A 114 12.56 25.85 2.31
C ILE A 114 13.48 26.99 1.82
N LEU A 115 13.92 26.92 0.57
CA LEU A 115 14.83 27.91 -0.02
C LEU A 115 14.13 29.27 -0.25
N ASN A 116 12.86 29.24 -0.64
CA ASN A 116 12.04 30.43 -0.85
C ASN A 116 11.37 30.94 0.43
N MET A 117 11.61 30.30 1.58
CA MET A 117 11.14 30.81 2.86
C MET A 117 11.93 32.09 3.19
N PRO A 118 11.29 33.26 3.31
CA PRO A 118 12.00 34.47 3.70
C PRO A 118 12.53 34.29 5.13
N VAL A 119 13.83 34.57 5.31
CA VAL A 119 14.46 34.67 6.64
C VAL A 119 14.05 35.95 7.35
#